data_AF-A0A484KSV6-F1
#
_entry.id   AF-A0A484KSV6-F1
#
_cell.length_a   1.000
_cell.length_b   1.000
_cell.length_c   1.000
_cell.angle_alpha   90.00
_cell.angle_beta   90.00
_cell.angle_gamma   90.00
#
_symmetry.space_group_name_H-M   'P 1'
#
loop_
_entity.id
_entity.type
_entity.pdbx_description
1 polymer ?
#
loop_
_entity_poly.entity_id
_entity_poly.type
_entity_poly.pdbx_seq_one_letter_code
_entity_poly.pdbx_strand_id
1 'polypeptide(L)' 'MYALRHQVYENPETIKQALQPLKKHGVCDSEICMIANFHMESTDEVFALIPSLKGKKKKLEEPLKAVLEELTKLKNSS' A
#
# COMPACT_ATOMS: atom_id res chain seq x y z
N MET A 1 18.29 -11.71 -11.25
CA MET A 1 16.99 -11.14 -11.66
C MET A 1 15.91 -11.50 -10.63
N TYR A 2 15.89 -10.84 -9.45
CA TYR A 2 14.86 -11.09 -8.42
C TYR A 2 13.61 -10.21 -8.62
N ALA A 3 13.73 -9.07 -9.30
CA ALA A 3 12.65 -8.11 -9.49
C ALA A 3 11.54 -8.55 -10.48
N LEU A 4 11.84 -9.45 -11.42
CA LEU A 4 10.89 -9.86 -12.47
C LEU A 4 9.87 -10.92 -12.03
N ARG A 5 10.00 -11.50 -10.82
CA ARG A 5 9.11 -12.58 -10.36
C ARG A 5 7.95 -12.14 -9.47
N HIS A 6 7.93 -10.88 -9.04
CA HIS A 6 6.88 -10.30 -8.19
C HIS A 6 6.24 -9.07 -8.83
N GLN A 7 6.08 -9.07 -10.17
CA GLN A 7 5.25 -8.08 -10.83
C GLN A 7 3.77 -8.43 -10.55
N VAL A 8 3.33 -8.12 -9.33
CA VAL A 8 1.94 -8.33 -8.87
C VAL A 8 0.97 -7.36 -9.57
N TYR A 9 1.51 -6.31 -10.19
CA TYR A 9 0.76 -5.25 -10.82
C TYR A 9 1.37 -4.94 -12.19
N GLU A 10 0.55 -4.97 -13.25
CA GLU A 10 1.00 -4.66 -14.62
C GLU A 10 1.40 -3.19 -14.80
N ASN A 11 0.79 -2.27 -14.04
CA ASN A 11 1.00 -0.83 -14.22
C ASN A 11 1.48 -0.12 -12.94
N PRO A 12 2.78 0.23 -12.85
CA PRO A 12 3.34 0.94 -11.70
C PRO A 12 2.81 2.37 -11.53
N GLU A 13 2.34 3.03 -12.60
CA GLU A 13 1.73 4.36 -12.48
C GLU A 13 0.39 4.30 -11.75
N THR A 14 -0.41 3.27 -12.01
CA THR A 14 -1.72 3.09 -11.35
C THR A 14 -1.56 2.85 -9.85
N ILE A 15 -0.57 2.05 -9.45
CA ILE A 15 -0.23 1.83 -8.03
C ILE A 15 0.20 3.15 -7.37
N LYS A 16 1.06 3.91 -8.06
CA LYS A 16 1.53 5.20 -7.56
C LYS A 16 0.36 6.15 -7.35
N GLN A 17 -0.61 6.19 -8.26
CA GLN A 17 -1.82 6.99 -8.13
C GLN A 17 -2.69 6.54 -6.94
N ALA A 18 -2.94 5.23 -6.80
CA ALA A 18 -3.68 4.67 -5.66
C ALA A 18 -3.02 4.98 -4.31
N LEU A 19 -1.69 5.06 -4.26
CA LEU A 19 -0.93 5.32 -3.02
C LEU A 19 -0.69 6.82 -2.74
N GLN A 20 -0.87 7.72 -3.72
CA GLN A 20 -0.68 9.16 -3.51
C GLN A 20 -1.49 9.74 -2.35
N PRO A 21 -2.77 9.34 -2.12
CA PRO A 21 -3.55 9.85 -1.00
C PRO A 21 -2.86 9.66 0.35
N LEU A 22 -2.13 8.56 0.57
CA LEU A 22 -1.44 8.28 1.84
C LEU A 22 -0.40 9.35 2.20
N LYS A 23 0.24 10.00 1.22
CA LYS A 23 1.15 11.12 1.47
C LYS A 23 0.45 12.27 2.19
N LYS A 24 -0.81 12.56 1.85
CA LYS A 24 -1.60 13.62 2.50
C LYS A 24 -1.88 13.30 3.98
N HIS A 25 -1.83 12.03 4.36
CA HIS A 25 -2.00 11.59 5.74
C HIS A 25 -0.68 11.49 6.52
N GLY A 26 0.45 11.84 5.90
CA GLY A 26 1.78 11.87 6.53
C GLY A 26 2.48 10.51 6.53
N VAL A 27 2.22 9.70 5.49
CA VAL A 27 2.97 8.47 5.17
C VAL A 27 4.13 8.86 4.24
N CYS A 28 5.32 8.35 4.54
CA CYS A 28 6.53 8.63 3.76
C CYS A 28 6.65 7.75 2.51
N ASP A 29 7.49 8.15 1.56
CA ASP A 29 7.76 7.39 0.34
C ASP A 29 8.29 5.98 0.60
N SER A 30 9.09 5.79 1.66
CA SER A 30 9.59 4.48 2.07
C SER A 30 8.46 3.54 2.52
N GLU A 31 7.53 4.06 3.34
CA GLU A 31 6.37 3.31 3.83
C GLU A 31 5.41 2.98 2.68
N ILE A 32 5.18 3.92 1.76
CA ILE A 32 4.40 3.72 0.53
C ILE A 32 5.01 2.62 -0.33
N CYS A 33 6.33 2.62 -0.53
CA CYS A 33 7.03 1.60 -1.29
C CYS A 33 6.88 0.21 -0.63
N MET A 34 6.96 0.14 0.69
CA MET A 34 6.68 -1.11 1.42
C MET A 34 5.24 -1.56 1.18
N ILE A 35 4.26 -0.66 1.28
CA ILE A 35 2.84 -1.02 1.06
C ILE A 35 2.63 -1.61 -0.34
N ALA A 36 3.22 -0.99 -1.36
CA ALA A 36 3.13 -1.46 -2.75
C ALA A 36 3.75 -2.85 -2.95
N ASN A 37 4.87 -3.14 -2.27
CA ASN A 37 5.63 -4.37 -2.46
C ASN A 37 5.12 -5.55 -1.62
N PHE A 38 4.54 -5.28 -0.44
CA PHE A 38 4.24 -6.33 0.55
C PHE A 38 2.85 -6.97 0.43
N HIS A 39 2.09 -6.68 -0.63
CA HIS A 39 0.77 -7.28 -0.92
C HIS A 39 -0.05 -7.58 0.35
N MET A 40 -0.39 -6.51 1.05
CA MET A 40 -1.15 -6.60 2.30
C MET A 40 -2.62 -6.56 1.94
N GLU A 41 -3.44 -7.35 2.61
CA GLU A 41 -4.89 -7.38 2.38
C GLU A 41 -5.65 -6.67 3.52
N SER A 42 -4.99 -6.45 4.65
CA SER A 42 -5.57 -5.79 5.82
C SER A 42 -4.70 -4.67 6.36
N THR A 43 -5.36 -3.64 6.93
CA THR A 43 -4.68 -2.56 7.65
C THR A 43 -3.87 -3.08 8.83
N ASP A 44 -4.28 -4.18 9.48
CA ASP A 44 -3.53 -4.79 10.58
C ASP A 44 -2.21 -5.39 10.12
N GLU A 45 -2.14 -5.98 8.92
CA GLU A 45 -0.88 -6.45 8.32
C GLU A 45 0.05 -5.27 8.05
N VAL A 46 -0.50 -4.15 7.56
CA VAL A 46 0.27 -2.91 7.36
C VAL A 46 0.87 -2.42 8.66
N PHE A 47 0.08 -2.37 9.72
CA PHE A 47 0.57 -1.94 11.03
C PHE A 47 1.56 -2.95 11.63
N ALA A 48 1.40 -4.24 11.37
CA ALA A 48 2.34 -5.27 11.82
C ALA A 48 3.70 -5.14 11.12
N LEU A 49 3.71 -4.92 9.80
CA LEU A 49 4.92 -4.79 8.98
C LEU A 49 5.57 -3.41 9.09
N ILE A 50 4.78 -2.35 9.25
CA ILE A 50 5.22 -0.96 9.28
C ILE A 50 4.88 -0.35 10.65
N PRO A 51 5.65 -0.69 11.70
CA PRO A 51 5.36 -0.25 13.06
C PRO A 51 5.40 1.28 13.23
N SER A 52 6.09 2.01 12.36
CA SER A 52 6.11 3.49 12.35
C SER A 52 4.72 4.10 12.11
N LEU A 53 3.81 3.38 11.45
CA LEU A 53 2.44 3.83 11.20
C LEU A 53 1.48 3.58 12.37
N LYS A 54 1.86 2.72 13.35
CA LYS A 54 1.00 2.39 14.50
C LYS A 54 0.62 3.63 15.32
N GLY A 55 1.54 4.59 15.47
CA GLY A 55 1.27 5.84 16.18
C GLY A 55 0.18 6.70 15.52
N LYS A 56 -0.11 6.46 14.25
CA LYS A 56 -1.13 7.17 13.46
C LYS A 56 -2.29 6.24 13.07
N LYS A 57 -2.43 5.05 13.69
CA LYS A 57 -3.43 4.02 13.32
C LYS A 57 -4.82 4.61 13.13
N LYS A 58 -5.35 5.33 14.12
CA LYS A 58 -6.69 5.96 14.05
C LYS A 58 -6.90 6.89 12.85
N LYS A 59 -5.85 7.57 12.37
CA LYS A 59 -5.92 8.51 11.24
C LYS A 59 -5.71 7.81 9.89
N LEU A 60 -4.97 6.69 9.90
CA LEU A 60 -4.56 5.98 8.69
C LEU A 60 -5.40 4.75 8.38
N GLU A 61 -6.17 4.25 9.34
CA GLU A 61 -6.98 3.03 9.17
C GLU A 61 -7.97 3.14 8.00
N GLU A 62 -8.76 4.22 7.93
CA GLU A 62 -9.69 4.44 6.80
C GLU A 62 -8.95 4.68 5.46
N PRO A 63 -7.96 5.59 5.36
CA PRO A 63 -7.19 5.78 4.12
C PRO A 63 -6.50 4.50 3.65
N LEU A 64 -5.89 3.74 4.57
CA LEU A 64 -5.23 2.48 4.23
C LEU A 64 -6.24 1.47 3.72
N LYS A 65 -7.39 1.32 4.38
CA LYS A 65 -8.43 0.38 3.93
C LYS A 65 -8.89 0.68 2.50
N ALA A 66 -9.14 1.95 2.19
CA ALA A 66 -9.54 2.37 0.84
C ALA A 66 -8.46 2.02 -0.21
N VAL A 67 -7.20 2.31 0.11
CA VAL A 67 -6.06 2.03 -0.79
C VAL A 67 -5.84 0.53 -0.97
N LEU A 68 -5.94 -0.27 0.09
CA LEU A 68 -5.80 -1.73 0.01
C LEU A 68 -6.92 -2.36 -0.84
N GLU A 69 -8.14 -1.82 -0.74
CA GLU A 69 -9.25 -2.24 -1.58
C GLU A 69 -9.01 -1.91 -3.07
N GLU A 70 -8.51 -0.70 -3.36
CA GLU A 70 -8.10 -0.33 -4.73
C GLU A 70 -6.96 -1.21 -5.26
N LEU A 71 -5.94 -1.46 -4.46
CA LEU A 71 -4.84 -2.36 -4.83
C LEU A 71 -5.33 -3.79 -5.08
N THR A 72 -6.30 -4.28 -4.31
CA THR A 72 -6.91 -5.59 -4.53
C THR A 72 -7.71 -5.64 -5.83
N LYS A 73 -8.45 -4.58 -6.16
CA LYS A 73 -9.16 -4.44 -7.45
C LYS A 73 -8.18 -4.46 -8.62
N LEU A 74 -7.06 -3.74 -8.51
CA LEU A 74 -6.02 -3.72 -9.54
C LEU A 74 -5.38 -5.09 -9.76
N LYS A 75 -5.12 -5.85 -8.68
CA LYS A 75 -4.63 -7.23 -8.78
C LYS A 75 -5.60 -8.13 -9.54
N ASN A 76 -6.89 -8.04 -9.24
CA ASN A 76 -7.91 -8.89 -9.87
C ASN A 76 -8.25 -8.47 -11.31
N SER A 77 -7.70 -7.35 -11.78
CA SER A 77 -7.91 -6.82 -13.13
C SER A 77 -6.77 -7.16 -14.11
N SER A 78 -5.72 -7.85 -13.63
CA SER A 78 -4.58 -8.36 -14.41
C SER A 78 -4.65 -9.89 -14.57
#